data_AF-A0AAI9WWM0-F1
#
_entry.id   AF-A0AAI9WWM0-F1
#
_cell.length_a   1.000
_cell.length_b   1.000
_cell.length_c   1.000
_cell.angle_alpha   90.00
_cell.angle_beta   90.00
_cell.angle_gamma   90.00
#
_symmetry.space_group_name_H-M   'P 1'
#
loop_
_entity.id
_entity.type
_entity.pdbx_description
1 polymer ?
#
loop_
_entity_poly.entity_id
_entity_poly.type
_entity_poly.pdbx_seq_one_letter_code
_entity_poly.pdbx_strand_id
1 'polypeptide(L)'
;MSPSERSAEEDKQDEQVINTSHSSSPPSQPDLKPIKKQRKPQTEEEYQYQLSLWAKTGPQINTETWLYEDLDRLDNTRKVDRQKILHACEKAYYERDWLKCLEMCNIGEKLFGVDLNAVGEELRRNFENKGRKTKTSGKIERHIIELLNIKERCLSRIEERK
;
A
#
# COMPACT_ATOMS: atom_id res chain seq x y z
N MET A 1 45.89 22.84 34.61
CA MET A 1 46.37 21.48 34.33
C MET A 1 45.22 20.69 33.73
N SER A 2 45.32 20.36 32.43
CA SER A 2 44.73 19.14 31.85
C SER A 2 45.38 17.89 32.49
N PRO A 3 45.10 16.63 32.08
CA PRO A 3 44.08 16.10 31.16
C PRO A 3 43.40 14.80 31.69
N SER A 4 42.33 14.34 31.03
CA SER A 4 42.27 12.95 30.51
C SER A 4 40.98 12.69 29.77
N GLU A 5 41.16 12.30 28.53
CA GLU A 5 40.19 11.94 27.51
C GLU A 5 39.63 10.54 27.76
N ARG A 6 38.41 10.29 27.28
CA ARG A 6 37.98 8.94 26.91
C ARG A 6 37.11 9.01 25.67
N SER A 7 37.70 8.54 24.57
CA SER A 7 37.16 8.46 23.22
C SER A 7 35.99 7.47 23.14
N ALA A 8 35.04 7.77 22.26
CA ALA A 8 34.04 6.84 21.75
C ALA A 8 34.33 6.58 20.26
N GLU A 9 34.74 5.35 19.97
CA GLU A 9 34.55 4.59 18.72
C GLU A 9 33.03 4.45 18.47
N GLU A 10 32.43 4.36 17.28
CA GLU A 10 32.82 3.92 15.93
C GLU A 10 31.70 4.43 14.98
N ASP A 11 32.03 5.06 13.85
CA ASP A 11 31.12 5.19 12.71
C ASP A 11 31.94 4.91 11.43
N LYS A 12 31.68 3.75 10.80
CA LYS A 12 32.38 3.29 9.60
C LYS A 12 31.66 3.81 8.36
N GLN A 13 32.27 4.82 7.73
CA GLN A 13 32.02 5.17 6.33
C GLN A 13 33.05 4.42 5.47
N ASP A 14 32.58 3.49 4.65
CA ASP A 14 33.39 2.82 3.62
C ASP A 14 33.61 3.77 2.43
N GLU A 15 34.64 4.62 2.51
CA GLU A 15 35.26 5.25 1.34
C GLU A 15 36.31 4.29 0.77
N GLN A 16 36.03 3.70 -0.40
CA GLN A 16 37.01 2.89 -1.13
C GLN A 16 38.07 3.80 -1.78
N VAL A 17 39.25 3.78 -1.18
CA VAL A 17 40.48 4.40 -1.69
C VAL A 17 40.93 3.73 -2.99
N ILE A 18 41.03 4.52 -4.05
CA ILE A 18 41.62 4.14 -5.33
C ILE A 18 43.14 4.12 -5.18
N ASN A 19 43.73 2.94 -5.04
CA ASN A 19 45.17 2.78 -4.90
C ASN A 19 45.83 2.62 -6.29
N THR A 20 46.41 3.70 -6.80
CA THR A 20 47.23 3.71 -8.02
C THR A 20 48.66 3.30 -7.65
N SER A 21 49.05 2.07 -7.98
CA SER A 21 50.45 1.63 -7.92
C SER A 21 50.93 1.22 -9.31
N HIS A 22 51.96 1.93 -9.79
CA HIS A 22 52.76 1.57 -10.96
C HIS A 22 53.44 0.22 -10.71
N SER A 23 53.18 -0.74 -11.60
CA SER A 23 53.84 -2.04 -11.65
C SER A 23 54.50 -2.18 -13.03
N SER A 24 55.82 -2.35 -12.99
CA SER A 24 56.72 -2.68 -14.09
C SER A 24 56.25 -3.90 -14.89
N SER A 25 56.32 -3.79 -16.22
CA SER A 25 55.91 -4.81 -17.19
C SER A 25 56.86 -6.02 -17.23
N PRO A 26 56.35 -7.26 -17.14
CA PRO A 26 57.02 -8.46 -17.67
C PRO A 26 56.62 -8.72 -19.13
N PRO A 27 57.38 -9.54 -19.88
CA PRO A 27 57.30 -9.62 -21.33
C PRO A 27 55.97 -10.22 -21.83
N SER A 28 55.51 -9.66 -22.95
CA SER A 28 54.27 -9.96 -23.66
C SER A 28 54.02 -11.46 -23.81
N GLN A 29 53.01 -11.95 -23.09
CA GLN A 29 52.34 -13.20 -23.44
C GLN A 29 51.47 -12.95 -24.69
N PRO A 30 51.26 -13.97 -25.55
CA PRO A 30 50.42 -13.81 -26.73
C PRO A 30 49.02 -13.35 -26.32
N ASP A 31 48.55 -12.25 -26.94
CA ASP A 31 47.24 -11.64 -26.69
C ASP A 31 46.11 -12.69 -26.80
N LEU A 32 45.70 -13.23 -25.65
CA LEU A 32 44.44 -13.95 -25.55
C LEU A 32 43.34 -12.90 -25.66
N LYS A 33 42.73 -12.82 -26.85
CA LYS A 33 41.56 -11.97 -27.14
C LYS A 33 40.56 -12.10 -25.98
N PRO A 34 40.02 -10.98 -25.44
CA PRO A 34 39.09 -11.05 -24.33
C PRO A 34 37.89 -11.91 -24.73
N ILE A 35 37.72 -13.05 -24.06
CA ILE A 35 36.55 -13.89 -24.21
C ILE A 35 35.36 -13.02 -23.81
N LYS A 36 34.51 -12.68 -24.78
CA LYS A 36 33.26 -11.96 -24.52
C LYS A 36 32.50 -12.75 -23.47
N LYS A 37 32.25 -12.16 -22.30
CA LYS A 37 31.47 -12.78 -21.23
C LYS A 37 30.08 -13.13 -21.78
N GLN A 38 29.89 -14.39 -22.15
CA GLN A 38 28.60 -14.88 -22.61
C GLN A 38 27.75 -15.13 -21.37
N ARG A 39 26.56 -14.54 -21.34
CA ARG A 39 25.61 -14.77 -20.24
C ARG A 39 25.17 -16.23 -20.28
N LYS A 40 25.12 -16.88 -19.12
CA LYS A 40 24.56 -18.22 -18.99
C LYS A 40 23.09 -18.17 -19.43
N PRO A 41 22.65 -19.00 -20.39
CA PRO A 41 21.24 -19.07 -20.74
C PRO A 41 20.44 -19.61 -19.55
N GLN A 42 19.20 -19.15 -19.41
CA GLN A 42 18.26 -19.70 -18.45
C GLN A 42 17.90 -21.14 -18.86
N THR A 43 17.89 -22.05 -17.88
CA THR A 43 17.42 -23.43 -18.07
C THR A 43 15.90 -23.50 -18.07
N GLU A 44 15.32 -24.53 -18.67
CA GLU A 44 13.86 -24.72 -18.70
C GLU A 44 13.30 -24.85 -17.26
N GLU A 45 14.04 -25.52 -16.37
CA GLU A 45 13.65 -25.70 -14.97
C GLU A 45 13.61 -24.36 -14.22
N GLU A 46 14.58 -23.47 -14.46
CA GLU A 46 14.60 -22.12 -13.88
C GLU A 46 13.45 -21.27 -14.41
N TYR A 47 13.09 -21.41 -15.69
CA TYR A 47 11.95 -20.71 -16.29
C TYR A 47 10.63 -21.17 -15.67
N GLN A 48 10.40 -22.49 -15.58
CA GLN A 48 9.21 -23.05 -14.96
C GLN A 48 9.10 -22.69 -13.49
N TYR A 49 10.22 -22.68 -12.76
CA TYR A 49 10.24 -22.20 -11.38
C TYR A 49 9.77 -20.74 -11.28
N GLN A 50 10.30 -19.85 -12.12
CA GLN A 50 9.90 -18.43 -12.13
C GLN A 50 8.42 -18.24 -12.49
N LEU A 51 7.89 -18.99 -13.46
CA LEU A 51 6.46 -19.00 -13.77
C LEU A 51 5.63 -19.42 -12.56
N SER A 52 6.03 -20.50 -11.88
CA SER A 52 5.32 -20.99 -10.69
C SER A 52 5.35 -19.97 -9.55
N LEU A 53 6.47 -19.26 -9.39
CA LEU A 53 6.62 -18.22 -8.38
C LEU A 53 5.76 -17.01 -8.72
N TRP A 54 5.75 -16.58 -9.98
CA TRP A 54 4.90 -15.50 -10.45
C TRP A 54 3.41 -15.83 -10.27
N ALA A 55 2.99 -17.06 -10.57
CA ALA A 55 1.60 -17.47 -10.36
C ALA A 55 1.20 -17.50 -8.87
N LYS A 56 2.14 -17.80 -7.96
CA LYS A 56 1.88 -17.90 -6.51
C LYS A 56 1.99 -16.56 -5.77
N THR A 57 3.00 -15.76 -6.10
CA THR A 57 3.38 -14.54 -5.36
C THR A 57 3.44 -13.30 -6.24
N GLY A 58 3.03 -13.42 -7.50
CA GLY A 58 2.97 -12.30 -8.43
C GLY A 58 1.97 -11.23 -7.99
N PRO A 59 2.03 -10.05 -8.63
CA PRO A 59 1.06 -9.01 -8.37
C PRO A 59 -0.35 -9.49 -8.71
N GLN A 60 -1.32 -9.04 -7.92
CA GLN A 60 -2.72 -9.30 -8.22
C GLN A 60 -3.10 -8.65 -9.56
N ILE A 61 -3.72 -9.43 -10.43
CA ILE A 61 -4.31 -8.92 -11.67
C ILE A 61 -5.65 -8.29 -11.29
N ASN A 62 -5.80 -6.99 -11.52
CA ASN A 62 -7.04 -6.28 -11.25
C ASN A 62 -8.07 -6.62 -12.34
N THR A 63 -8.98 -7.55 -12.04
CA THR A 63 -10.17 -7.87 -12.85
C THR A 63 -11.22 -6.75 -12.72
N GLU A 64 -12.30 -6.76 -13.49
CA GLU A 64 -13.36 -5.75 -13.35
C GLU A 64 -14.02 -5.78 -11.96
N THR A 65 -14.09 -6.96 -11.36
CA THR A 65 -14.75 -7.23 -10.07
C THR A 65 -13.80 -7.22 -8.88
N TRP A 66 -12.51 -6.98 -9.07
CA TRP A 66 -11.47 -7.11 -8.04
C TRP A 66 -11.75 -6.34 -6.74
N LEU A 67 -12.44 -5.19 -6.85
CA LEU A 67 -12.85 -4.38 -5.69
C LEU A 67 -13.91 -5.06 -4.82
N TYR A 68 -14.69 -5.97 -5.38
CA TYR A 68 -15.79 -6.68 -4.72
C TYR A 68 -15.40 -8.09 -4.23
N GLU A 69 -14.18 -8.53 -4.52
CA GLU A 69 -13.67 -9.87 -4.17
C GLU A 69 -12.97 -9.86 -2.80
N ASP A 70 -13.02 -10.98 -2.07
CA ASP A 70 -12.32 -11.20 -0.77
C ASP A 70 -12.59 -10.12 0.30
N LEU A 71 -13.79 -9.55 0.31
CA LEU A 71 -14.16 -8.49 1.25
C LEU A 71 -14.30 -8.96 2.70
N ASP A 72 -14.53 -10.25 2.90
CA ASP A 72 -14.58 -10.94 4.20
C ASP A 72 -13.21 -11.05 4.87
N ARG A 73 -12.12 -10.89 4.12
CA ARG A 73 -10.73 -11.03 4.59
C ARG A 73 -10.04 -9.70 4.86
N LEU A 74 -10.77 -8.60 4.78
CA LEU A 74 -10.21 -7.26 4.99
C LEU A 74 -9.80 -7.06 6.44
N ASP A 75 -8.64 -6.43 6.63
CA ASP A 75 -8.13 -6.06 7.95
C ASP A 75 -8.05 -4.54 8.10
N ASN A 76 -8.72 -4.01 9.12
CA ASN A 76 -8.75 -2.58 9.42
C ASN A 76 -7.37 -2.01 9.77
N THR A 77 -6.39 -2.82 10.20
CA THR A 77 -5.03 -2.31 10.43
C THR A 77 -4.33 -1.91 9.12
N ARG A 78 -4.67 -2.58 8.02
CA ARG A 78 -4.04 -2.41 6.70
C ARG A 78 -4.67 -1.26 5.94
N LYS A 79 -3.84 -0.28 5.54
CA LYS A 79 -4.31 0.89 4.75
C LYS A 79 -4.98 0.46 3.45
N VAL A 80 -4.41 -0.52 2.76
CA VAL A 80 -4.92 -0.99 1.47
C VAL A 80 -6.34 -1.54 1.60
N ASP A 81 -6.61 -2.28 2.67
CA ASP A 81 -7.92 -2.91 2.92
C ASP A 81 -8.99 -1.86 3.25
N ARG A 82 -8.64 -0.87 4.10
CA ARG A 82 -9.51 0.29 4.37
C ARG A 82 -9.84 1.08 3.09
N GLN A 83 -8.85 1.22 2.20
CA GLN A 83 -9.03 1.93 0.94
C GLN A 83 -9.86 1.11 -0.05
N LYS A 84 -9.67 -0.21 -0.08
CA LYS A 84 -10.39 -1.13 -0.96
C LYS A 84 -11.90 -1.08 -0.71
N ILE A 85 -12.33 -1.12 0.55
CA ILE A 85 -13.77 -1.04 0.86
C ILE A 85 -14.37 0.31 0.48
N LEU A 86 -13.62 1.40 0.68
CA LEU A 86 -14.08 2.74 0.30
C LEU A 86 -14.25 2.84 -1.23
N HIS A 87 -13.25 2.39 -1.99
CA HIS A 87 -13.33 2.37 -3.45
C HIS A 87 -14.41 1.43 -3.98
N ALA A 88 -14.68 0.32 -3.30
CA ALA A 88 -15.81 -0.55 -3.63
C ALA A 88 -17.15 0.19 -3.47
N CYS A 89 -17.31 0.96 -2.37
CA CYS A 89 -18.49 1.80 -2.17
C CYS A 89 -18.63 2.87 -3.25
N GLU A 90 -17.55 3.59 -3.56
CA GLU A 90 -17.51 4.62 -4.59
C GLU A 90 -17.86 4.06 -5.98
N LYS A 91 -17.27 2.91 -6.35
CA LYS A 91 -17.54 2.25 -7.61
C LYS A 91 -19.03 1.92 -7.75
N ALA A 92 -19.61 1.25 -6.76
CA ALA A 92 -21.03 0.91 -6.76
C ALA A 92 -21.93 2.17 -6.84
N TYR A 93 -21.56 3.24 -6.13
CA TYR A 93 -22.24 4.53 -6.23
C TYR A 93 -22.18 5.11 -7.66
N TYR A 94 -21.01 5.16 -8.29
CA TYR A 94 -20.90 5.69 -9.65
C TYR A 94 -21.58 4.82 -10.72
N GLU A 95 -21.64 3.50 -10.49
CA GLU A 95 -22.41 2.54 -11.29
C GLU A 95 -23.93 2.69 -11.08
N ARG A 96 -24.36 3.55 -10.14
CA ARG A 96 -25.76 3.78 -9.76
C ARG A 96 -26.44 2.56 -9.17
N ASP A 97 -25.67 1.59 -8.71
CA ASP A 97 -26.16 0.46 -7.93
C ASP A 97 -26.16 0.83 -6.44
N TRP A 98 -27.21 1.54 -6.04
CA TRP A 98 -27.36 2.05 -4.69
C TRP A 98 -27.50 0.92 -3.66
N LEU A 99 -28.07 -0.22 -4.04
CA LEU A 99 -28.22 -1.37 -3.15
C LEU A 99 -26.87 -2.02 -2.89
N LYS A 100 -26.06 -2.22 -3.94
CA LYS A 100 -24.69 -2.70 -3.81
C LYS A 100 -23.82 -1.72 -3.01
N CYS A 101 -23.97 -0.41 -3.24
CA CYS A 101 -23.32 0.64 -2.44
C CYS A 101 -23.59 0.42 -0.94
N LEU A 102 -24.87 0.27 -0.56
CA LEU A 102 -25.25 0.05 0.84
C LEU A 102 -24.73 -1.27 1.41
N GLU A 103 -24.69 -2.34 0.59
CA GLU A 103 -24.05 -3.60 0.99
C GLU A 103 -22.57 -3.39 1.32
N MET A 104 -21.83 -2.65 0.49
CA MET A 104 -20.43 -2.34 0.74
C MET A 104 -20.27 -1.45 1.98
N CYS A 105 -21.17 -0.49 2.21
CA CYS A 105 -21.19 0.29 3.45
C CYS A 105 -21.35 -0.59 4.70
N ASN A 106 -22.23 -1.60 4.65
CA ASN A 106 -22.43 -2.53 5.76
C ASN A 106 -21.19 -3.42 6.01
N ILE A 107 -20.43 -3.76 4.96
CA ILE A 107 -19.14 -4.45 5.13
C ILE A 107 -18.12 -3.50 5.76
N GLY A 108 -18.07 -2.24 5.33
CA GLY A 108 -17.22 -1.21 5.93
C GLY A 108 -17.52 -0.97 7.40
N GLU A 109 -18.80 -0.92 7.79
CA GLU A 109 -19.24 -0.87 9.19
C GLU A 109 -18.62 -1.97 10.04
N LYS A 110 -18.70 -3.22 9.56
CA LYS A 110 -18.11 -4.39 10.23
C LYS A 110 -16.59 -4.30 10.29
N LEU A 111 -15.95 -3.87 9.20
CA LEU A 111 -14.49 -3.70 9.16
C LEU A 111 -14.00 -2.68 10.19
N PHE A 112 -14.70 -1.55 10.31
CA PHE A 112 -14.34 -0.49 11.25
C PHE A 112 -14.86 -0.73 12.66
N GLY A 113 -15.76 -1.70 12.87
CA GLY A 113 -16.39 -1.96 14.16
C GLY A 113 -17.32 -0.84 14.60
N VAL A 114 -18.00 -0.20 13.65
CA VAL A 114 -18.88 0.95 13.89
C VAL A 114 -20.27 0.70 13.34
N ASP A 115 -21.27 1.27 13.99
CA ASP A 115 -22.63 1.39 13.45
C ASP A 115 -22.81 2.80 12.90
N LEU A 116 -22.85 2.98 11.58
CA LEU A 116 -22.96 4.32 10.99
C LEU A 116 -24.29 5.01 11.31
N ASN A 117 -25.35 4.26 11.66
CA ASN A 117 -26.63 4.88 12.02
C ASN A 117 -26.53 5.52 13.40
N ALA A 118 -25.95 4.82 14.38
CA ALA A 118 -25.74 5.35 15.73
C ALA A 118 -24.61 6.41 15.78
N VAL A 119 -23.50 6.11 15.10
CA VAL A 119 -22.33 6.98 15.04
C VAL A 119 -22.61 8.26 14.24
N GLY A 120 -23.50 8.20 13.23
CA GLY A 120 -23.87 9.35 12.40
C GLY A 120 -24.42 10.53 13.20
N GLU A 121 -25.27 10.28 14.20
CA GLU A 121 -25.81 11.35 15.05
C GLU A 121 -24.74 11.99 15.93
N GLU A 122 -23.86 11.18 16.52
CA GLU A 122 -22.78 11.68 17.37
C GLU A 122 -21.70 12.42 16.56
N LEU A 123 -21.33 11.91 15.39
CA LEU A 123 -20.38 12.56 14.51
C LEU A 123 -20.92 13.86 13.93
N ARG A 124 -22.20 13.90 13.52
CA ARG A 124 -22.88 15.14 13.09
C ARG A 124 -22.85 16.19 14.21
N ARG A 125 -23.24 15.81 15.43
CA ARG A 125 -23.17 16.68 16.61
C ARG A 125 -21.75 17.17 16.89
N ASN A 126 -20.75 16.30 16.74
CA ASN A 126 -19.34 16.64 16.95
C ASN A 126 -18.79 17.57 15.86
N PHE A 127 -19.27 17.45 14.62
CA PHE A 127 -18.92 18.37 13.52
C PHE A 127 -19.58 19.74 13.68
N GLU A 128 -20.87 19.78 14.02
CA GLU A 128 -21.61 21.02 14.26
C GLU A 128 -21.03 21.81 15.44
N ASN A 129 -20.62 21.10 16.51
CA ASN A 129 -20.02 21.73 17.69
C ASN A 129 -18.53 22.11 17.51
N LYS A 130 -17.80 21.49 16.57
CA LYS A 130 -16.39 21.80 16.30
C LYS A 130 -16.25 22.69 15.07
N GLY A 131 -16.82 23.90 15.16
CA GLY A 131 -16.50 24.99 14.24
C GLY A 131 -14.98 25.22 14.20
N ARG A 132 -14.34 24.83 13.08
CA ARG A 132 -12.93 25.06 12.74
C ARG A 132 -11.89 24.30 13.59
N LYS A 133 -11.26 23.32 12.94
CA LYS A 133 -9.93 22.74 13.22
C LYS A 133 -9.84 21.75 14.39
N THR A 134 -10.04 20.48 14.10
CA THR A 134 -9.25 19.41 14.74
C THR A 134 -8.18 18.95 13.75
N LYS A 135 -6.96 19.48 13.93
CA LYS A 135 -5.76 18.88 13.35
C LYS A 135 -5.77 17.42 13.81
N THR A 136 -5.70 16.47 12.88
CA THR A 136 -5.61 15.02 13.14
C THR A 136 -6.82 14.33 13.79
N SER A 137 -8.01 14.49 13.20
CA SER A 137 -8.97 13.36 13.17
C SER A 137 -8.22 12.09 12.69
N GLY A 138 -8.44 10.95 13.35
CA GLY A 138 -7.69 9.72 13.07
C GLY A 138 -7.87 9.28 11.61
N LYS A 139 -6.87 8.61 11.01
CA LYS A 139 -6.98 8.13 9.62
C LYS A 139 -8.25 7.28 9.40
N ILE A 140 -8.60 6.45 10.38
CA ILE A 140 -9.80 5.61 10.39
C ILE A 140 -11.08 6.46 10.48
N GLU A 141 -11.09 7.47 11.34
CA GLU A 141 -12.23 8.39 11.50
C GLU A 141 -12.56 9.11 10.18
N ARG A 142 -11.56 9.52 9.40
CA ARG A 142 -11.80 10.05 8.04
C ARG A 142 -12.49 9.04 7.12
N HIS A 143 -12.08 7.77 7.15
CA HIS A 143 -12.72 6.74 6.32
C HIS A 143 -14.15 6.48 6.77
N ILE A 144 -14.41 6.50 8.08
CA ILE A 144 -15.77 6.37 8.63
C ILE A 144 -16.65 7.54 8.17
N ILE A 145 -16.14 8.77 8.20
CA ILE A 145 -16.86 9.97 7.72
C ILE A 145 -17.18 9.84 6.22
N GLU A 146 -16.20 9.43 5.41
CA GLU A 146 -16.40 9.24 3.97
C GLU A 146 -17.43 8.15 3.69
N LEU A 147 -17.38 7.03 4.43
CA LEU A 147 -18.35 5.94 4.33
C LEU A 147 -19.78 6.40 4.70
N LEU A 148 -19.91 7.18 5.77
CA LEU A 148 -21.18 7.78 6.18
C LEU A 148 -21.75 8.69 5.09
N ASN A 149 -20.92 9.59 4.54
CA ASN A 149 -21.34 10.50 3.47
C ASN A 149 -21.81 9.74 2.22
N ILE A 150 -21.14 8.64 1.85
CA ILE A 150 -21.56 7.80 0.72
C ILE A 150 -22.90 7.12 1.03
N LYS A 151 -23.04 6.53 2.23
CA LYS A 151 -24.28 5.87 2.67
C LYS A 151 -25.48 6.82 2.61
N GLU A 152 -25.34 8.02 3.16
CA GLU A 152 -26.38 9.05 3.16
C GLU A 152 -26.78 9.44 1.74
N ARG A 153 -25.80 9.64 0.84
CA ARG A 153 -26.08 9.92 -0.58
C ARG A 153 -26.81 8.76 -1.25
N CYS A 154 -26.41 7.52 -0.98
CA CYS A 154 -27.09 6.33 -1.53
C CYS A 154 -28.56 6.28 -1.05
N LEU A 155 -28.82 6.55 0.23
CA LEU A 155 -30.19 6.61 0.77
C LEU A 155 -31.02 7.72 0.12
N SER A 156 -30.50 8.96 0.03
CA SER A 156 -31.21 10.07 -0.63
C SER A 156 -31.52 9.76 -2.09
N ARG A 157 -30.60 9.13 -2.84
CA ARG A 157 -30.83 8.72 -4.23
C ARG A 157 -31.90 7.64 -4.39
N ILE A 158 -32.05 6.76 -3.40
CA ILE A 158 -33.12 5.75 -3.40
C ILE A 158 -34.47 6.41 -3.12
N GLU A 159 -34.51 7.36 -2.18
CA GLU A 159 -35.73 8.11 -1.85
C GLU A 159 -36.22 8.98 -3.02
N GLU A 160 -35.31 9.68 -3.72
CA GLU A 160 -35.63 10.48 -4.91
C GLU A 160 -36.26 9.66 -6.07
N ARG A 161 -36.06 8.34 -6.08
CA ARG A 161 -36.55 7.43 -7.13
C ARG A 161 -37.86 6.73 -6.79
N LYS A 162 -38.37 6.89 -5.57
CA LYS A 162 -39.68 6.40 -5.16
C LYS A 162 -40.77 7.39 -5.54
#